data_AF-A0A5C7VWN2-F1
#
_entry.id   AF-A0A5C7VWN2-F1
#
_cell.length_a   1.000
_cell.length_b   1.000
_cell.length_c   1.000
_cell.angle_alpha   90.00
_cell.angle_beta   90.00
_cell.angle_gamma   90.00
#
_symmetry.space_group_name_H-M   'P 1'
#
loop_
_entity.id
_entity.type
_entity.pdbx_description
1 polymer ?
#
loop_
_entity_poly.entity_id
_entity_poly.type
_entity_poly.pdbx_seq_one_letter_code
_entity_poly.pdbx_strand_id
1 'polypeptide(L)'
;MNNENTHESNNTPGSDNDIKTLEAEVREAIASGSHIQETVHRLTLKAMNAKNIDPESLRRIITAVMQGIHDGAAQQLQQAANQTQAAKSQITDAVAGLDSALARFAEASKLAVEEAAGQAKRFSDTELARTRSELESLESLFVETLHHTATAAQGLIADVLLDLSHHAKNTGTHVGSQLKETLATFAQQVASVGNVQVETGASLAQKTADIVSKAASGVLSGIKDQTKTGKH
;
A
#
# COMPACT_ATOMS: atom_id res chain seq x y z
N MET A 1 25.56 23.97 35.83
CA MET A 1 24.12 24.00 36.11
C MET A 1 23.54 25.07 35.20
N ASN A 2 22.76 24.81 34.15
CA ASN A 2 21.94 23.66 33.78
C ASN A 2 22.02 23.42 32.27
N ASN A 3 21.92 22.14 31.90
CA ASN A 3 21.80 21.64 30.55
C ASN A 3 20.32 21.36 30.29
N GLU A 4 19.67 22.06 29.36
CA GLU A 4 18.36 21.67 28.83
C GLU A 4 18.54 21.29 27.36
N ASN A 5 18.60 19.98 27.14
CA ASN A 5 18.39 19.33 25.85
C ASN A 5 16.92 19.50 25.45
N THR A 6 16.62 20.36 24.49
CA THR A 6 15.41 20.22 23.68
C THR A 6 15.76 19.44 22.41
N HIS A 7 15.32 18.19 22.37
CA HIS A 7 15.26 17.39 21.15
C HIS A 7 14.36 18.11 20.13
N GLU A 8 14.97 18.72 19.11
CA GLU A 8 14.26 19.13 17.90
C GLU A 8 13.80 17.85 17.17
N SER A 9 12.51 17.58 17.27
CA SER A 9 11.83 16.60 16.45
C SER A 9 11.86 17.11 15.00
N ASN A 10 12.66 16.46 14.15
CA ASN A 10 12.69 16.69 12.71
C ASN A 10 11.35 16.29 12.06
N ASN A 11 10.32 17.13 12.19
CA ASN A 11 9.10 17.04 11.41
C ASN A 11 9.15 18.08 10.29
N THR A 12 9.31 17.60 9.05
CA THR A 12 9.26 18.42 7.83
C THR A 12 7.84 18.98 7.65
N PRO A 13 7.61 20.30 7.80
CA PRO A 13 6.25 20.88 7.83
C PRO A 13 5.44 20.73 6.53
N GLY A 14 6.06 20.36 5.41
CA GLY A 14 5.38 20.15 4.12
C GLY A 14 4.59 18.84 4.06
N SER A 15 5.14 17.74 4.58
CA SER A 15 4.57 16.40 4.40
C SER A 15 3.23 16.23 5.13
N ASP A 16 3.08 16.78 6.33
CA ASP A 16 1.82 16.68 7.08
C ASP A 16 0.69 17.51 6.48
N ASN A 17 1.02 18.64 5.85
CA ASN A 17 0.02 19.46 5.16
C ASN A 17 -0.45 18.79 3.86
N ASP A 18 0.46 18.13 3.13
CA ASP A 18 0.12 17.40 1.92
C ASP A 18 -0.79 16.20 2.22
N ILE A 19 -0.53 15.47 3.31
CA ILE A 19 -1.36 14.34 3.75
C ILE A 19 -2.76 14.79 4.16
N LYS A 20 -2.88 15.89 4.92
CA LYS A 20 -4.20 16.47 5.26
C LYS A 20 -4.95 16.97 4.02
N THR A 21 -4.22 17.53 3.05
CA THR A 21 -4.81 17.96 1.78
C THR A 21 -5.34 16.78 1.00
N LEU A 22 -4.59 15.67 0.93
CA LEU A 22 -5.03 14.44 0.28
C LEU A 22 -6.32 13.89 0.90
N GLU A 23 -6.38 13.80 2.23
CA GLU A 23 -7.57 13.35 2.95
C GLU A 23 -8.80 14.20 2.59
N ALA A 24 -8.64 15.53 2.60
CA ALA A 24 -9.70 16.46 2.25
C ALA A 24 -10.14 16.37 0.77
N GLU A 25 -9.18 16.24 -0.16
CA GLU A 25 -9.46 16.08 -1.59
C GLU A 25 -10.21 14.76 -1.86
N VAL A 26 -9.84 13.67 -1.17
CA VAL A 26 -10.54 12.39 -1.28
C VAL A 26 -11.95 12.49 -0.71
N ARG A 27 -12.12 13.07 0.48
CA ARG A 27 -13.44 13.29 1.09
C ARG A 27 -14.39 14.03 0.15
N GLU A 28 -13.90 15.11 -0.47
CA GLU A 28 -14.68 15.90 -1.43
C GLU A 28 -15.02 15.09 -2.68
N ALA A 29 -14.10 14.27 -3.19
CA ALA A 29 -14.36 13.39 -4.33
C ALA A 29 -15.53 12.44 -4.06
N ILE A 30 -15.60 11.84 -2.86
CA ILE A 30 -16.73 10.99 -2.46
C ILE A 30 -18.03 11.78 -2.42
N ALA A 31 -18.02 12.95 -1.78
CA ALA A 31 -19.19 13.82 -1.67
C ALA A 31 -19.71 14.27 -3.04
N SER A 32 -18.83 14.51 -4.01
CA SER A 32 -19.20 14.90 -5.38
C SER A 32 -19.93 13.80 -6.17
N GLY A 33 -19.71 12.52 -5.82
CA GLY A 33 -20.43 11.38 -6.38
C GLY A 33 -20.10 10.97 -7.81
N SER A 34 -19.16 11.64 -8.50
CA SER A 34 -18.83 11.33 -9.91
C SER A 34 -17.38 10.93 -10.09
N HIS A 35 -17.12 9.91 -10.93
CA HIS A 35 -15.77 9.44 -11.27
C HIS A 35 -14.88 9.16 -10.05
N ILE A 36 -15.47 8.60 -8.99
CA ILE A 36 -14.80 8.44 -7.69
C ILE A 36 -13.55 7.58 -7.81
N GLN A 37 -13.67 6.41 -8.44
CA GLN A 37 -12.54 5.50 -8.62
C GLN A 37 -11.36 6.19 -9.31
N GLU A 38 -11.60 6.85 -10.43
CA GLU A 38 -10.56 7.57 -11.19
C GLU A 38 -9.97 8.73 -10.39
N THR A 39 -10.80 9.47 -9.67
CA THR A 39 -10.36 10.61 -8.87
C THR A 39 -9.48 10.16 -7.72
N VAL A 40 -9.90 9.16 -6.94
CA VAL A 40 -9.12 8.60 -5.83
C VAL A 40 -7.83 7.97 -6.35
N HIS A 41 -7.89 7.27 -7.48
CA HIS A 41 -6.71 6.73 -8.15
C HIS A 41 -5.67 7.84 -8.45
N ARG A 42 -6.11 8.90 -9.13
CA ARG A 42 -5.25 10.03 -9.51
C ARG A 42 -4.68 10.76 -8.29
N LEU A 43 -5.50 11.02 -7.28
CA LEU A 43 -5.07 11.69 -6.04
C LEU A 43 -4.01 10.87 -5.30
N THR A 44 -4.21 9.55 -5.21
CA THR A 44 -3.25 8.64 -4.57
C THR A 44 -1.93 8.60 -5.35
N LEU A 45 -1.97 8.49 -6.68
CA LEU A 45 -0.76 8.56 -7.51
C LEU A 45 -0.02 9.88 -7.36
N LYS A 46 -0.75 11.01 -7.31
CA LYS A 46 -0.17 12.34 -7.09
C LYS A 46 0.57 12.41 -5.75
N ALA A 47 -0.01 11.85 -4.69
CA ALA A 47 0.61 11.80 -3.37
C ALA A 47 1.87 10.90 -3.34
N MET A 48 1.86 9.79 -4.08
CA MET A 48 3.01 8.88 -4.18
C MET A 48 4.14 9.40 -5.09
N ASN A 49 3.91 10.46 -5.88
CA ASN A 49 4.93 11.03 -6.76
C ASN A 49 5.94 11.95 -6.02
N ALA A 50 5.88 12.01 -4.68
CA ALA A 50 6.89 12.70 -3.88
C ALA A 50 8.24 11.97 -3.95
N LYS A 51 9.35 12.74 -3.94
CA LYS A 51 10.70 12.14 -3.97
C LYS A 51 10.93 11.31 -2.70
N ASN A 52 11.20 10.02 -2.88
CA ASN A 52 11.48 9.00 -1.85
C ASN A 52 10.25 8.55 -1.06
N ILE A 53 9.41 7.72 -1.67
CA ILE A 53 8.38 6.98 -0.93
C ILE A 53 9.05 5.89 -0.13
N ASP A 54 8.93 5.95 1.20
CA ASP A 54 9.29 4.88 2.12
C ASP A 54 8.02 4.20 2.69
N PRO A 55 8.14 3.05 3.38
CA PRO A 55 6.98 2.34 3.92
C PRO A 55 6.11 3.18 4.88
N GLU A 56 6.71 4.09 5.65
CA GLU A 56 5.99 4.98 6.57
C GLU A 56 5.17 6.04 5.83
N SER A 57 5.74 6.63 4.79
CA SER A 57 5.07 7.61 3.93
C SER A 57 3.93 6.95 3.17
N LEU A 58 4.13 5.73 2.67
CA LEU A 58 3.08 4.94 2.04
C LEU A 58 1.94 4.62 3.02
N ARG A 59 2.25 4.21 4.26
CA ARG A 59 1.24 4.00 5.30
C ARG A 59 0.43 5.27 5.56
N ARG A 60 1.08 6.44 5.68
CA ARG A 60 0.40 7.73 5.88
C ARG A 60 -0.53 8.08 4.71
N ILE A 61 -0.09 7.86 3.46
CA ILE A 61 -0.91 8.09 2.26
C ILE A 61 -2.15 7.19 2.28
N ILE A 62 -1.98 5.88 2.45
CA ILE A 62 -3.08 4.91 2.46
C ILE A 62 -4.07 5.26 3.59
N THR A 63 -3.57 5.61 4.77
CA THR A 63 -4.39 6.02 5.93
C THR A 63 -5.22 7.26 5.61
N ALA A 64 -4.60 8.30 5.04
CA ALA A 64 -5.30 9.53 4.69
C ALA A 64 -6.36 9.32 3.61
N VAL A 65 -6.08 8.49 2.60
CA VAL A 65 -7.09 8.13 1.58
C VAL A 65 -8.26 7.39 2.24
N MET A 66 -7.99 6.38 3.08
CA MET A 66 -9.04 5.63 3.78
C MET A 66 -9.87 6.50 4.72
N GLN A 67 -9.24 7.45 5.42
CA GLN A 67 -9.92 8.42 6.28
C GLN A 67 -10.81 9.35 5.44
N GLY A 68 -10.31 9.85 4.31
CA GLY A 68 -11.11 10.65 3.37
C GLY A 68 -12.32 9.88 2.82
N ILE A 69 -12.15 8.59 2.51
CA ILE A 69 -13.25 7.70 2.09
C ILE A 69 -14.31 7.59 3.19
N HIS A 70 -13.87 7.29 4.41
CA HIS A 70 -14.74 7.18 5.57
C HIS A 70 -15.53 8.48 5.80
N ASP A 71 -14.84 9.62 5.88
CA ASP A 71 -15.45 10.90 6.21
C ASP A 71 -16.39 11.39 5.10
N GLY A 72 -16.03 11.15 3.83
CA GLY A 72 -16.86 11.52 2.68
C GLY A 72 -18.14 10.70 2.63
N ALA A 73 -18.05 9.40 2.88
CA ALA A 73 -19.22 8.53 2.97
C ALA A 73 -20.12 8.89 4.17
N ALA A 74 -19.52 9.22 5.32
CA ALA A 74 -20.26 9.63 6.50
C ALA A 74 -21.02 10.95 6.26
N GLN A 75 -20.39 11.93 5.62
CA GLN A 75 -21.02 13.19 5.24
C GLN A 75 -22.21 12.96 4.29
N GLN A 76 -22.04 12.09 3.29
CA GLN A 76 -23.12 11.78 2.33
C GLN A 76 -24.33 11.13 3.01
N LEU A 77 -24.10 10.17 3.91
CA LEU A 77 -25.16 9.48 4.65
C LEU A 77 -25.95 10.42 5.57
N GLN A 78 -25.30 11.45 6.13
CA GLN A 78 -25.96 12.49 6.93
C GLN A 78 -26.86 13.39 6.07
N GLN A 79 -26.44 13.72 4.85
CA GLN A 79 -27.16 14.62 3.97
C GLN A 79 -28.33 13.95 3.24
N ALA A 80 -28.24 12.64 2.97
CA ALA A 80 -29.25 11.91 2.20
C ALA A 80 -29.52 10.51 2.77
N ALA A 81 -30.35 10.44 3.81
CA ALA A 81 -30.68 9.20 4.55
C ALA A 81 -31.24 8.04 3.68
N ASN A 82 -31.69 8.31 2.45
CA ASN A 82 -32.24 7.31 1.52
C ASN A 82 -31.24 6.86 0.44
N GLN A 83 -29.96 7.19 0.57
CA GLN A 83 -28.92 6.91 -0.45
C GLN A 83 -27.95 5.78 -0.08
N THR A 84 -28.40 4.78 0.68
CA THR A 84 -27.61 3.60 1.08
C THR A 84 -26.89 2.93 -0.09
N GLN A 85 -27.57 2.74 -1.22
CA GLN A 85 -26.98 2.08 -2.38
C GLN A 85 -25.91 2.95 -3.06
N ALA A 86 -26.12 4.27 -3.12
CA ALA A 86 -25.13 5.19 -3.65
C ALA A 86 -23.90 5.21 -2.75
N ALA A 87 -24.08 5.38 -1.43
CA ALA A 87 -22.98 5.36 -0.47
C ALA A 87 -22.17 4.07 -0.54
N LYS A 88 -22.82 2.91 -0.67
CA LYS A 88 -22.13 1.63 -0.90
C LYS A 88 -21.27 1.66 -2.17
N SER A 89 -21.84 2.05 -3.31
CA SER A 89 -21.11 2.14 -4.58
C SER A 89 -19.92 3.09 -4.47
N GLN A 90 -20.11 4.26 -3.86
CA GLN A 90 -19.09 5.29 -3.71
C GLN A 90 -17.90 4.79 -2.87
N ILE A 91 -18.17 4.07 -1.76
CA ILE A 91 -17.12 3.45 -0.94
C ILE A 91 -16.37 2.39 -1.75
N THR A 92 -17.09 1.51 -2.44
CA THR A 92 -16.48 0.44 -3.27
C THR A 92 -15.61 1.03 -4.38
N ASP A 93 -16.10 2.02 -5.12
CA ASP A 93 -15.37 2.68 -6.19
C ASP A 93 -14.11 3.37 -5.67
N ALA A 94 -14.19 4.00 -4.50
CA ALA A 94 -13.06 4.68 -3.90
C ALA A 94 -11.95 3.72 -3.45
N VAL A 95 -12.32 2.63 -2.79
CA VAL A 95 -11.36 1.58 -2.38
C VAL A 95 -10.74 0.92 -3.61
N ALA A 96 -11.50 0.68 -4.67
CA ALA A 96 -10.97 0.19 -5.94
C ALA A 96 -10.00 1.20 -6.61
N GLY A 97 -10.25 2.51 -6.46
CA GLY A 97 -9.36 3.56 -6.94
C GLY A 97 -8.01 3.54 -6.22
N LEU A 98 -8.04 3.39 -4.90
CA LEU A 98 -6.85 3.22 -4.06
C LEU A 98 -6.07 1.95 -4.44
N ASP A 99 -6.74 0.78 -4.51
CA ASP A 99 -6.13 -0.50 -4.92
C ASP A 99 -5.45 -0.37 -6.30
N SER A 100 -6.14 0.22 -7.29
CA SER A 100 -5.60 0.44 -8.62
C SER A 100 -4.38 1.38 -8.63
N ALA A 101 -4.36 2.43 -7.81
CA ALA A 101 -3.22 3.35 -7.74
C ALA A 101 -1.98 2.68 -7.15
N LEU A 102 -2.16 1.89 -6.09
CA LEU A 102 -1.07 1.13 -5.48
C LEU A 102 -0.55 0.06 -6.45
N ALA A 103 -1.43 -0.62 -7.20
CA ALA A 103 -1.02 -1.53 -8.27
C ALA A 103 -0.18 -0.79 -9.32
N ARG A 104 -0.63 0.39 -9.78
CA ARG A 104 0.11 1.18 -10.77
C ARG A 104 1.49 1.65 -10.25
N PHE A 105 1.61 1.92 -8.95
CA PHE A 105 2.90 2.19 -8.32
C PHE A 105 3.86 0.98 -8.37
N ALA A 106 3.36 -0.23 -8.09
CA ALA A 106 4.14 -1.45 -8.23
C ALA A 106 4.60 -1.69 -9.69
N GLU A 107 3.69 -1.49 -10.65
CA GLU A 107 4.01 -1.58 -12.08
C GLU A 107 5.07 -0.55 -12.51
N ALA A 108 4.95 0.70 -12.07
CA ALA A 108 5.94 1.73 -12.37
C ALA A 108 7.33 1.36 -11.80
N SER A 109 7.37 0.75 -10.61
CA SER A 109 8.60 0.26 -9.99
C SER A 109 9.24 -0.87 -10.80
N LYS A 110 8.42 -1.80 -11.33
CA LYS A 110 8.87 -2.84 -12.28
C LYS A 110 9.53 -2.21 -13.51
N LEU A 111 8.82 -1.30 -14.18
CA LEU A 111 9.28 -0.66 -15.41
C LEU A 111 10.58 0.12 -15.20
N ALA A 112 10.72 0.82 -14.07
CA ALA A 112 11.95 1.56 -13.74
C ALA A 112 13.17 0.62 -13.62
N VAL A 113 13.00 -0.57 -13.04
CA VAL A 113 14.07 -1.58 -12.98
C VAL A 113 14.41 -2.15 -14.35
N GLU A 114 13.41 -2.45 -15.17
CA GLU A 114 13.61 -2.93 -16.55
C GLU A 114 14.31 -1.88 -17.42
N GLU A 115 13.96 -0.60 -17.27
CA GLU A 115 14.58 0.49 -18.02
C GLU A 115 16.03 0.73 -17.61
N ALA A 116 16.32 0.71 -16.29
CA ALA A 116 17.69 0.84 -15.80
C ALA A 116 18.58 -0.29 -16.31
N ALA A 117 18.08 -1.52 -16.24
CA ALA A 117 18.71 -2.71 -16.79
C ALA A 117 19.02 -2.57 -18.29
N GLY A 118 18.02 -2.15 -19.09
CA GLY A 118 18.17 -1.94 -20.53
C GLY A 118 19.15 -0.82 -20.90
N GLN A 119 19.27 0.22 -20.07
CA GLN A 119 20.22 1.32 -20.25
C GLN A 119 21.63 1.02 -19.70
N ALA A 120 21.91 -0.20 -19.25
CA ALA A 120 23.12 -0.57 -18.52
C ALA A 120 23.42 0.33 -17.28
N LYS A 121 22.39 1.02 -16.77
CA LYS A 121 22.44 1.76 -15.52
C LYS A 121 22.19 0.78 -14.39
N ARG A 122 22.99 0.86 -13.34
CA ARG A 122 22.85 0.01 -12.16
C ARG A 122 22.25 0.82 -11.04
N PHE A 123 21.11 0.37 -10.52
CA PHE A 123 20.74 0.72 -9.15
C PHE A 123 21.78 0.16 -8.19
N SER A 124 22.01 0.86 -7.09
CA SER A 124 22.77 0.30 -5.98
C SER A 124 22.01 -0.86 -5.34
N ASP A 125 22.73 -1.82 -4.74
CA ASP A 125 22.10 -2.94 -4.01
C ASP A 125 21.16 -2.42 -2.90
N THR A 126 21.52 -1.29 -2.28
CA THR A 126 20.71 -0.61 -1.27
C THR A 126 19.40 -0.07 -1.83
N GLU A 127 19.40 0.53 -3.02
CA GLU A 127 18.17 1.02 -3.67
C GLU A 127 17.26 -0.13 -4.07
N LEU A 128 17.81 -1.21 -4.65
CA LEU A 128 17.02 -2.39 -5.01
C LEU A 128 16.41 -3.07 -3.78
N ALA A 129 17.19 -3.22 -2.70
CA ALA A 129 16.69 -3.79 -1.46
C ALA A 129 15.59 -2.93 -0.82
N ARG A 130 15.75 -1.60 -0.87
CA ARG A 130 14.74 -0.65 -0.39
C ARG A 130 13.44 -0.76 -1.19
N THR A 131 13.50 -0.63 -2.51
CA THR A 131 12.31 -0.70 -3.37
C THR A 131 11.60 -2.04 -3.23
N ARG A 132 12.35 -3.14 -3.11
CA ARG A 132 11.75 -4.45 -2.81
C ARG A 132 11.01 -4.45 -1.49
N SER A 133 11.59 -3.92 -0.42
CA SER A 133 10.95 -3.86 0.91
C SER A 133 9.68 -3.02 0.90
N GLU A 134 9.66 -1.93 0.14
CA GLU A 134 8.49 -1.07 -0.06
C GLU A 134 7.36 -1.84 -0.76
N LEU A 135 7.70 -2.55 -1.85
CA LEU A 135 6.75 -3.38 -2.59
C LEU A 135 6.19 -4.54 -1.76
N GLU A 136 7.02 -5.23 -0.98
CA GLU A 136 6.59 -6.33 -0.10
C GLU A 136 5.61 -5.86 0.98
N SER A 137 5.68 -4.59 1.40
CA SER A 137 4.81 -4.03 2.43
C SER A 137 3.45 -3.55 1.88
N LEU A 138 3.37 -3.23 0.59
CA LEU A 138 2.27 -2.48 -0.04
C LEU A 138 0.88 -3.12 0.15
N GLU A 139 0.73 -4.41 -0.17
CA GLU A 139 -0.56 -5.11 -0.01
C GLU A 139 -0.96 -5.25 1.46
N SER A 140 0.00 -5.58 2.33
CA SER A 140 -0.28 -5.71 3.76
C SER A 140 -0.73 -4.39 4.39
N LEU A 141 -0.09 -3.28 4.04
CA LEU A 141 -0.47 -1.94 4.48
C LEU A 141 -1.88 -1.57 4.01
N PHE A 142 -2.20 -1.87 2.75
CA PHE A 142 -3.53 -1.63 2.20
C PHE A 142 -4.62 -2.42 2.94
N VAL A 143 -4.44 -3.73 3.07
CA VAL A 143 -5.43 -4.61 3.71
C VAL A 143 -5.57 -4.34 5.22
N GLU A 144 -4.46 -4.05 5.91
CA GLU A 144 -4.46 -3.69 7.33
C GLU A 144 -5.20 -2.36 7.56
N THR A 145 -4.90 -1.33 6.76
CA THR A 145 -5.54 -0.01 6.90
C THR A 145 -7.02 -0.07 6.55
N LEU A 146 -7.38 -0.82 5.51
CA LEU A 146 -8.77 -1.09 5.14
C LEU A 146 -9.54 -1.74 6.30
N HIS A 147 -8.96 -2.79 6.91
CA HIS A 147 -9.55 -3.47 8.05
C HIS A 147 -9.65 -2.58 9.30
N HIS A 148 -8.60 -1.80 9.58
CA HIS A 148 -8.58 -0.86 10.71
C HIS A 148 -9.68 0.20 10.56
N THR A 149 -9.80 0.79 9.38
CA THR A 149 -10.85 1.78 9.08
C THR A 149 -12.24 1.15 9.19
N ALA A 150 -12.41 -0.10 8.73
CA ALA A 150 -13.68 -0.82 8.87
C ALA A 150 -14.09 -1.03 10.34
N THR A 151 -13.14 -1.39 11.21
CA THR A 151 -13.42 -1.65 12.64
C THR A 151 -13.59 -0.38 13.47
N ALA A 152 -13.06 0.75 13.00
CA ALA A 152 -13.30 2.07 13.60
C ALA A 152 -14.63 2.72 13.14
N ALA A 153 -15.12 2.35 11.95
CA ALA A 153 -16.36 2.83 11.38
C ALA A 153 -17.60 2.20 12.06
N GLN A 154 -18.78 2.74 11.73
CA GLN A 154 -20.08 2.25 12.22
C GLN A 154 -21.11 2.15 11.09
N GLY A 155 -22.12 1.29 11.29
CA GLY A 155 -23.23 1.13 10.35
C GLY A 155 -22.79 0.69 8.95
N LEU A 156 -23.43 1.25 7.92
CA LEU A 156 -23.20 0.88 6.52
C LEU A 156 -21.71 0.95 6.10
N ILE A 157 -20.98 1.96 6.58
CA ILE A 157 -19.57 2.14 6.22
C ILE A 157 -18.73 0.98 6.74
N ALA A 158 -18.95 0.58 8.00
CA ALA A 158 -18.27 -0.58 8.59
C ALA A 158 -18.59 -1.86 7.81
N ASP A 159 -19.88 -2.10 7.51
CA ASP A 159 -20.32 -3.30 6.80
C ASP A 159 -19.65 -3.42 5.42
N VAL A 160 -19.64 -2.33 4.64
CA VAL A 160 -19.05 -2.33 3.30
C VAL A 160 -17.52 -2.48 3.35
N LEU A 161 -16.84 -1.74 4.23
CA LEU A 161 -15.38 -1.84 4.34
C LEU A 161 -14.92 -3.21 4.87
N LEU A 162 -15.69 -3.84 5.76
CA LEU A 162 -15.38 -5.17 6.26
C LEU A 162 -15.57 -6.24 5.17
N ASP A 163 -16.65 -6.15 4.38
CA ASP A 163 -16.88 -7.01 3.22
C ASP A 163 -15.73 -6.89 2.21
N LEU A 164 -15.31 -5.66 1.89
CA LEU A 164 -14.15 -5.41 1.03
C LEU A 164 -12.84 -5.94 1.63
N SER A 165 -12.62 -5.79 2.95
CA SER A 165 -11.45 -6.36 3.64
C SER A 165 -11.42 -7.89 3.55
N HIS A 166 -12.58 -8.53 3.71
CA HIS A 166 -12.71 -9.98 3.57
C HIS A 166 -12.48 -10.43 2.12
N HIS A 167 -13.02 -9.69 1.16
CA HIS A 167 -12.79 -9.94 -0.26
C HIS A 167 -11.31 -9.81 -0.62
N ALA A 168 -10.64 -8.74 -0.19
CA ALA A 168 -9.21 -8.53 -0.43
C ALA A 168 -8.35 -9.69 0.13
N LYS A 169 -8.68 -10.20 1.32
CA LYS A 169 -7.97 -11.35 1.93
C LYS A 169 -8.24 -12.68 1.22
N ASN A 170 -9.47 -12.92 0.79
CA ASN A 170 -9.90 -14.24 0.30
C ASN A 170 -9.79 -14.39 -1.22
N THR A 171 -10.00 -13.30 -1.96
CA THR A 171 -10.03 -13.26 -3.42
C THR A 171 -8.81 -12.54 -4.00
N GLY A 172 -8.19 -11.63 -3.23
CA GLY A 172 -7.00 -10.88 -3.61
C GLY A 172 -7.31 -9.44 -4.02
N THR A 173 -6.27 -8.71 -4.39
CA THR A 173 -6.29 -7.29 -4.76
C THR A 173 -5.60 -7.06 -6.10
N HIS A 174 -5.88 -5.94 -6.77
CA HIS A 174 -5.09 -5.54 -7.94
C HIS A 174 -3.62 -5.31 -7.55
N VAL A 175 -3.37 -4.73 -6.37
CA VAL A 175 -2.03 -4.60 -5.78
C VAL A 175 -1.33 -5.96 -5.74
N GLY A 176 -1.93 -6.95 -5.11
CA GLY A 176 -1.33 -8.27 -4.91
C GLY A 176 -1.02 -8.99 -6.22
N SER A 177 -1.90 -8.87 -7.22
CA SER A 177 -1.64 -9.39 -8.57
C SER A 177 -0.42 -8.71 -9.20
N GLN A 178 -0.36 -7.39 -9.16
CA GLN A 178 0.73 -6.63 -9.77
C GLN A 178 2.07 -6.80 -9.02
N LEU A 179 2.03 -6.96 -7.70
CA LEU A 179 3.21 -7.22 -6.87
C LEU A 179 3.86 -8.55 -7.22
N LYS A 180 3.06 -9.61 -7.45
CA LYS A 180 3.59 -10.91 -7.87
C LYS A 180 4.40 -10.81 -9.16
N GLU A 181 3.88 -10.09 -10.15
CA GLU A 181 4.58 -9.84 -11.41
C GLU A 181 5.84 -8.99 -11.21
N THR A 182 5.72 -7.90 -10.46
CA THR A 182 6.81 -6.96 -10.18
C THR A 182 7.98 -7.65 -9.47
N LEU A 183 7.71 -8.40 -8.40
CA LEU A 183 8.74 -9.09 -7.63
C LEU A 183 9.40 -10.22 -8.45
N ALA A 184 8.68 -10.87 -9.36
CA ALA A 184 9.25 -11.84 -10.28
C ALA A 184 10.27 -11.20 -11.24
N THR A 185 9.95 -10.03 -11.81
CA THR A 185 10.91 -9.27 -12.65
C THR A 185 12.16 -8.86 -11.85
N PHE A 186 11.99 -8.40 -10.62
CA PHE A 186 13.13 -8.05 -9.75
C PHE A 186 14.04 -9.25 -9.51
N ALA A 187 13.47 -10.42 -9.18
CA ALA A 187 14.24 -11.65 -8.96
C ALA A 187 15.01 -12.06 -10.22
N GLN A 188 14.39 -11.97 -11.40
CA GLN A 188 15.04 -12.28 -12.69
C GLN A 188 16.21 -11.32 -12.97
N GLN A 189 16.03 -10.03 -12.70
CA GLN A 189 17.04 -9.02 -13.00
C GLN A 189 18.24 -9.07 -12.04
N VAL A 190 18.03 -9.45 -10.78
CA VAL A 190 19.13 -9.72 -9.84
C VAL A 190 19.93 -10.96 -10.29
N ALA A 191 19.23 -12.00 -10.74
CA ALA A 191 19.87 -13.24 -11.19
C ALA A 191 20.69 -13.08 -12.48
N SER A 192 20.27 -12.21 -13.42
CA SER A 192 20.98 -11.96 -14.68
C SER A 192 22.26 -11.14 -14.51
N VAL A 193 22.39 -10.41 -13.40
CA VAL A 193 23.49 -9.48 -13.12
C VAL A 193 24.60 -10.10 -12.26
N GLY A 194 24.27 -11.07 -11.41
CA GLY A 194 25.27 -11.92 -10.76
C GLY A 194 25.77 -12.96 -11.75
N ASN A 195 27.09 -13.09 -11.94
CA ASN A 195 27.69 -14.23 -12.66
C ASN A 195 27.41 -15.56 -11.93
N VAL A 196 26.16 -16.02 -11.93
CA VAL A 196 25.80 -17.34 -11.44
C VAL A 196 25.84 -18.26 -12.66
N GLN A 197 26.95 -18.99 -12.77
CA GLN A 197 27.06 -20.15 -13.63
C GLN A 197 25.80 -21.01 -13.47
N VAL A 198 25.24 -21.48 -14.59
CA VAL A 198 23.89 -22.06 -14.83
C VAL A 198 23.58 -23.37 -14.03
N GLU A 199 24.30 -23.69 -12.96
CA GLU A 199 24.23 -24.99 -12.31
C GLU A 199 23.13 -25.15 -11.24
N THR A 200 22.29 -24.14 -10.98
CA THR A 200 21.29 -24.21 -9.88
C THR A 200 19.92 -23.63 -10.24
N GLY A 201 19.33 -24.07 -11.35
CA GLY A 201 17.94 -23.74 -11.72
C GLY A 201 16.91 -24.05 -10.60
N ALA A 202 17.19 -25.04 -9.75
CA ALA A 202 16.37 -25.36 -8.57
C ALA A 202 16.38 -24.25 -7.51
N SER A 203 17.50 -23.55 -7.29
CA SER A 203 17.61 -22.52 -6.24
C SER A 203 16.86 -21.24 -6.60
N LEU A 204 16.89 -20.83 -7.88
CA LEU A 204 16.14 -19.67 -8.36
C LEU A 204 14.64 -19.95 -8.33
N ALA A 205 14.21 -21.11 -8.83
CA ALA A 205 12.81 -21.53 -8.75
C ALA A 205 12.30 -21.59 -7.30
N GLN A 206 13.15 -22.05 -6.37
CA GLN A 206 12.81 -22.14 -4.95
C GLN A 206 12.76 -20.78 -4.27
N LYS A 207 13.66 -19.83 -4.61
CA LYS A 207 13.57 -18.44 -4.12
C LYS A 207 12.36 -17.69 -4.69
N THR A 208 12.03 -17.90 -5.96
CA THR A 208 10.82 -17.35 -6.58
C THR A 208 9.57 -17.98 -5.94
N ALA A 209 9.57 -19.29 -5.67
CA ALA A 209 8.50 -19.96 -4.95
C ALA A 209 8.38 -19.47 -3.50
N ASP A 210 9.48 -19.12 -2.83
CA ASP A 210 9.48 -18.54 -1.49
C ASP A 210 8.90 -17.11 -1.49
N ILE A 211 9.23 -16.29 -2.50
CA ILE A 211 8.67 -14.95 -2.67
C ILE A 211 7.17 -15.03 -3.01
N VAL A 212 6.80 -15.91 -3.94
CA VAL A 212 5.40 -16.15 -4.33
C VAL A 212 4.59 -16.75 -3.16
N SER A 213 5.17 -17.66 -2.38
CA SER A 213 4.48 -18.24 -1.21
C SER A 213 4.33 -17.23 -0.07
N LYS A 214 5.32 -16.36 0.15
CA LYS A 214 5.22 -15.27 1.12
C LYS A 214 4.24 -14.18 0.70
N ALA A 215 4.17 -13.86 -0.59
CA ALA A 215 3.16 -12.95 -1.15
C ALA A 215 1.75 -13.59 -1.17
N ALA A 216 1.64 -14.90 -1.36
CA ALA A 216 0.35 -15.61 -1.31
C ALA A 216 -0.16 -15.85 0.12
N SER A 217 0.72 -15.84 1.13
CA SER A 217 0.37 -16.12 2.53
C SER A 217 0.10 -14.85 3.35
N GLY A 218 -0.68 -13.91 2.83
CA GLY A 218 -1.02 -12.63 3.48
C GLY A 218 -1.67 -12.68 4.87
N VAL A 219 -1.53 -13.74 5.68
CA VAL A 219 -1.92 -13.81 7.09
C VAL A 219 -1.05 -14.83 7.87
N LEU A 220 -0.60 -14.44 9.08
CA LEU A 220 -0.22 -15.30 10.24
C LEU A 220 1.25 -15.36 10.74
N SER A 221 2.01 -14.26 10.81
CA SER A 221 3.13 -14.17 11.79
C SER A 221 3.43 -12.79 12.35
N GLY A 222 2.52 -11.82 12.18
CA GLY A 222 2.50 -10.65 13.03
C GLY A 222 2.20 -11.07 14.48
N ILE A 223 3.25 -11.22 15.30
CA ILE A 223 3.22 -11.15 16.76
C ILE A 223 2.50 -12.33 17.48
N LYS A 224 3.18 -13.48 17.57
CA LYS A 224 3.09 -14.47 18.67
C LYS A 224 4.13 -15.55 18.36
N ASP A 225 5.30 -15.62 18.97
CA ASP A 225 5.52 -15.77 20.40
C ASP A 225 6.96 -15.35 20.73
N GLN A 226 7.12 -14.19 21.37
CA GLN A 226 8.35 -13.85 22.09
C GLN A 226 8.08 -13.93 23.58
N THR A 227 7.65 -15.10 24.07
CA THR A 227 7.79 -15.42 25.49
C THR A 227 8.14 -16.89 25.71
N LYS A 228 9.32 -17.08 26.34
CA LYS A 228 9.80 -18.27 27.05
C LYS A 228 10.53 -19.37 26.25
N THR A 229 11.79 -19.08 25.93
CA THR A 229 12.88 -20.04 26.14
C THR A 229 14.02 -19.38 26.90
N GLY A 230 13.98 -19.55 28.22
CA GLY A 230 15.05 -19.20 29.15
C GLY A 230 14.90 -20.04 30.41
N LYS A 231 15.13 -21.35 30.28
CA LYS A 231 15.45 -22.20 31.43
C LYS A 231 16.96 -22.19 31.56
N HIS A 232 17.46 -21.59 32.65
CA HIS A 232 18.35 -22.25 33.60
C HIS A 232 18.07 -21.66 34.97
#